data_AF-A0A7U9MUB8-F1
#
_entry.id   AF-A0A7U9MUB8-F1
#
_cell.length_a   1.000
_cell.length_b   1.000
_cell.length_c   1.000
_cell.angle_alpha   90.00
_cell.angle_beta   90.00
_cell.angle_gamma   90.00
#
_symmetry.space_group_name_H-M   'P 1'
#
loop_
_entity.id
_entity.type
_entity.pdbx_description
1 polymer ?
#
loop_
_entity_poly.entity_id
_entity_poly.type
_entity_poly.pdbx_seq_one_letter_code
_entity_poly.pdbx_strand_id
1 'polypeptide(L)'
;MKHYRLLAILILTLSRLLAPKISCLAIQYDYTPLETLSEEADKSNYIKLSLNESYRVNPGDTLWGISRQFLGSGARYEEIIQANQDSIRNDYLLVPGDVLLFPQNLYIPKDKYDRGGLVSEGGFHIALPDMVEHDLFLTNQLNEGDIFGSAITIYSLPVTNQMGENALTASEQDWEAFREEVIGCSETCDGRVSNLKFEKYMVENGCDLCGYSFDFDTGESVMEYVVFYRLGKRNMAEVIGKREREPGEGQDTRLIDVARYIAASFEDFGGRIGMGYTKMADNVGAYDWNYPELHNVFTSAMENYAVYAERPDENFPNDHEIIWKEPMFEQAVRNMLTELWHLDEEEKAAFLDRPVMASDMAVISDIDCTLYKPGNRQADNDPLAAGGPVLILTGNGHEETIYPGKGIAFSYEDLGHFTEAKELRMWGCELTDYSFIANMIHLKALSLGAGATVEDIEFLSSLKELRMLQLVGPYSYQEGAPAGFLKISDVSVLANCQELRYLYLCTPLVTDFSFLKSCPEICTMNLSGEWKGEEQVIPDLELLPKARFLDFYEKNYRFEP
;
A
#
# COMPACT_ATOMS: atom_id res chain seq x y z
N MET A 1 -29.98 -31.99 -6.84
CA MET A 1 -29.02 -30.90 -6.52
C MET A 1 -28.21 -30.38 -7.72
N LYS A 2 -27.97 -31.15 -8.79
CA LYS A 2 -27.22 -30.65 -9.98
C LYS A 2 -28.01 -29.74 -10.95
N HIS A 3 -29.35 -29.74 -10.91
CA HIS A 3 -30.17 -28.91 -11.81
C HIS A 3 -30.52 -27.51 -11.27
N TYR A 4 -30.33 -27.23 -9.97
CA TYR A 4 -30.56 -25.88 -9.40
C TYR A 4 -29.37 -24.93 -9.62
N ARG A 5 -28.14 -25.44 -9.75
CA ARG A 5 -26.94 -24.62 -10.02
C ARG A 5 -26.89 -24.08 -11.45
N LEU A 6 -27.34 -24.87 -12.43
CA LEU A 6 -27.41 -24.42 -13.83
C LEU A 6 -28.51 -23.36 -14.05
N LEU A 7 -29.63 -23.43 -13.31
CA LEU A 7 -30.67 -22.40 -13.38
C LEU A 7 -30.23 -21.08 -12.72
N ALA A 8 -29.46 -21.15 -11.63
CA ALA A 8 -28.88 -19.96 -10.98
C ALA A 8 -27.83 -19.27 -11.86
N ILE A 9 -26.98 -20.04 -12.56
CA ILE A 9 -25.98 -19.50 -13.50
C ILE A 9 -26.66 -18.93 -14.74
N LEU A 10 -27.75 -19.53 -15.23
CA LEU A 10 -28.49 -18.99 -16.39
C LEU A 10 -29.27 -17.71 -16.05
N ILE A 11 -29.77 -17.56 -14.82
CA ILE A 11 -30.43 -16.33 -14.35
C ILE A 11 -29.40 -15.20 -14.13
N LEU A 12 -28.19 -15.53 -13.63
CA LEU A 12 -27.06 -14.59 -13.50
C LEU A 12 -26.45 -14.15 -14.85
N THR A 13 -26.50 -15.01 -15.88
CA THR A 13 -26.02 -14.64 -17.22
C THR A 13 -27.09 -13.97 -18.08
N LEU A 14 -28.39 -14.28 -17.91
CA LEU A 14 -29.47 -13.51 -18.54
C LEU A 14 -29.66 -12.13 -17.90
N SER A 15 -29.39 -11.95 -16.60
CA SER A 15 -29.38 -10.60 -15.99
C SER A 15 -28.26 -9.71 -16.55
N ARG A 16 -27.17 -10.29 -17.09
CA ARG A 16 -26.09 -9.56 -17.77
C ARG A 16 -26.43 -9.13 -19.21
N LEU A 17 -27.38 -9.80 -19.87
CA LEU A 17 -27.73 -9.52 -21.28
C LEU A 17 -29.03 -8.72 -21.45
N LEU A 18 -29.85 -8.61 -20.40
CA LEU A 18 -31.15 -7.94 -20.44
C LEU A 18 -31.38 -6.91 -19.33
N ALA A 19 -30.36 -6.55 -18.55
CA ALA A 19 -30.44 -5.31 -17.79
C ALA A 19 -30.45 -4.17 -18.82
N PRO A 20 -31.58 -3.45 -19.02
CA PRO A 20 -31.46 -2.15 -19.65
C PRO A 20 -30.40 -1.38 -18.87
N LYS A 21 -29.53 -0.65 -19.57
CA LYS A 21 -28.91 0.56 -19.00
C LYS A 21 -30.08 1.40 -18.52
N ILE A 22 -30.55 1.15 -17.29
CA ILE A 22 -31.34 2.11 -16.56
C ILE A 22 -30.32 3.21 -16.40
N SER A 23 -30.42 4.22 -17.25
CA SER A 23 -29.89 5.52 -16.95
C SER A 23 -30.48 5.86 -15.59
N CYS A 24 -29.73 5.54 -14.53
CA CYS A 24 -29.96 6.13 -13.23
C CYS A 24 -30.07 7.62 -13.54
N LEU A 25 -31.21 8.20 -13.19
CA LEU A 25 -31.34 9.64 -13.02
C LEU A 25 -30.03 10.13 -12.43
N ALA A 26 -29.39 11.11 -13.07
CA ALA A 26 -28.12 11.67 -12.62
C ALA A 26 -28.25 12.05 -11.14
N ILE A 27 -27.78 11.17 -10.25
CA ILE A 27 -27.62 11.46 -8.83
C ILE A 27 -26.33 12.27 -8.80
N GLN A 28 -26.50 13.58 -8.60
CA GLN A 28 -25.43 14.56 -8.67
C GLN A 28 -24.50 14.35 -7.47
N TYR A 29 -23.21 14.13 -7.76
CA TYR A 29 -22.12 14.16 -6.79
C TYR A 29 -21.98 15.60 -6.30
N ASP A 30 -22.70 15.98 -5.26
CA ASP A 30 -22.60 17.34 -4.73
C ASP A 30 -21.88 17.30 -3.38
N TYR A 31 -20.60 16.91 -3.40
CA TYR A 31 -19.66 17.11 -2.30
C TYR A 31 -18.72 18.29 -2.58
N THR A 32 -18.97 19.03 -3.65
CA THR A 32 -18.17 20.19 -4.02
C THR A 32 -18.24 21.21 -2.87
N PRO A 33 -17.08 21.65 -2.33
CA PRO A 33 -17.08 22.59 -1.23
C PRO A 33 -17.70 23.94 -1.62
N LEU A 34 -18.59 24.45 -0.77
CA LEU A 34 -19.23 25.75 -0.97
C LEU A 34 -18.47 26.85 -0.20
N GLU A 35 -18.18 27.97 -0.84
CA GLU A 35 -17.54 29.13 -0.17
C GLU A 35 -18.51 29.90 0.74
N THR A 36 -19.81 29.83 0.43
CA THR A 36 -20.86 30.54 1.17
C THR A 36 -22.08 29.64 1.35
N LEU A 37 -22.79 29.87 2.45
CA LEU A 37 -24.07 29.24 2.74
C LEU A 37 -25.19 30.28 2.64
N SER A 38 -26.38 29.86 2.25
CA SER A 38 -27.57 30.73 2.32
C SER A 38 -27.92 31.04 3.78
N GLU A 39 -28.60 32.15 4.04
CA GLU A 39 -29.02 32.54 5.41
C GLU A 39 -29.92 31.50 6.08
N GLU A 40 -30.65 30.71 5.29
CA GLU A 40 -31.57 29.66 5.73
C GLU A 40 -30.89 28.29 5.91
N ALA A 41 -29.62 28.15 5.55
CA ALA A 41 -28.90 26.88 5.62
C ALA A 41 -28.63 26.47 7.07
N ASP A 42 -29.00 25.23 7.42
CA ASP A 42 -28.63 24.62 8.68
C ASP A 42 -27.18 24.11 8.60
N LYS A 43 -26.29 24.81 9.30
CA LYS A 43 -24.85 24.53 9.35
C LYS A 43 -24.50 23.13 9.83
N SER A 44 -25.38 22.46 10.59
CA SER A 44 -25.13 21.09 11.06
C SER A 44 -25.06 20.06 9.94
N ASN A 45 -25.66 20.38 8.78
CA ASN A 45 -25.63 19.56 7.56
C ASN A 45 -24.34 19.75 6.74
N TYR A 46 -23.35 20.50 7.24
CA TYR A 46 -22.12 20.76 6.53
C TYR A 46 -20.91 20.44 7.41
N ILE A 47 -19.82 20.01 6.79
CA ILE A 47 -18.48 19.99 7.40
C ILE A 47 -17.82 21.29 7.01
N LYS A 48 -17.42 22.08 8.01
CA LYS A 48 -16.71 23.34 7.79
C LYS A 48 -15.21 23.09 7.78
N LEU A 49 -14.60 23.45 6.66
CA LEU A 49 -13.15 23.53 6.49
C LEU A 49 -12.74 25.00 6.53
N SER A 50 -11.57 25.28 7.10
CA SER A 50 -10.97 26.62 7.11
C SER A 50 -9.56 26.53 6.52
N LEU A 51 -9.25 27.39 5.56
CA LEU A 51 -7.90 27.57 5.02
C LEU A 51 -7.32 28.87 5.58
N ASN A 52 -6.02 28.88 5.87
CA ASN A 52 -5.29 30.12 6.12
C ASN A 52 -4.48 30.46 4.87
N GLU A 53 -5.08 31.19 3.93
CA GLU A 53 -4.28 31.77 2.85
C GLU A 53 -3.37 32.86 3.42
N SER A 54 -2.20 33.06 2.82
CA SER A 54 -1.32 34.15 3.21
C SER A 54 -1.09 35.12 2.06
N TYR A 55 -1.10 36.42 2.34
CA TYR A 55 -0.87 37.47 1.36
C TYR A 55 0.23 38.40 1.85
N ARG A 56 1.24 38.61 1.01
CA ARG A 56 2.27 39.61 1.26
C ARG A 56 1.77 40.98 0.82
N VAL A 57 1.65 41.90 1.76
CA VAL A 57 1.21 43.28 1.53
C VAL A 57 2.17 43.96 0.56
N ASN A 58 1.61 44.56 -0.49
CA ASN A 58 2.30 45.37 -1.48
C ASN A 58 2.12 46.87 -1.18
N PRO A 59 3.04 47.73 -1.68
CA PRO A 59 2.86 49.17 -1.60
C PRO A 59 1.54 49.63 -2.25
N GLY A 60 0.69 50.31 -1.47
CA GLY A 60 -0.60 50.84 -1.93
C GLY A 60 -1.80 49.97 -1.57
N ASP A 61 -1.60 48.81 -0.96
CA ASP A 61 -2.70 47.99 -0.48
C ASP A 61 -3.47 48.64 0.66
N THR A 62 -4.75 48.28 0.74
CA THR A 62 -5.63 48.67 1.84
C THR A 62 -6.34 47.42 2.36
N LEU A 63 -6.60 47.36 3.67
CA LEU A 63 -7.38 46.26 4.28
C LEU A 63 -8.71 46.04 3.56
N TRP A 64 -9.36 47.11 3.11
CA TRP A 64 -10.60 47.03 2.32
C TRP A 64 -10.40 46.41 0.94
N GLY A 65 -9.35 46.82 0.21
CA GLY A 65 -9.01 46.29 -1.10
C GLY A 65 -8.67 44.80 -1.04
N ILE A 66 -7.81 44.45 -0.08
CA ILE A 66 -7.43 43.07 0.22
C ILE A 66 -8.67 42.26 0.64
N SER A 67 -9.50 42.76 1.56
CA SER A 67 -10.73 42.06 1.97
C SER A 67 -11.70 41.83 0.82
N ARG A 68 -11.83 42.78 -0.11
CA ARG A 68 -12.64 42.57 -1.31
C ARG A 68 -12.08 41.46 -2.19
N GLN A 69 -10.76 41.40 -2.33
CA GLN A 69 -10.08 40.41 -3.16
C GLN A 69 -10.19 39.00 -2.59
N PHE A 70 -9.93 38.82 -1.29
CA PHE A 70 -9.82 37.49 -0.66
C PHE A 70 -11.10 37.02 0.05
N LEU A 71 -11.94 37.93 0.53
CA LEU A 71 -13.18 37.60 1.27
C LEU A 71 -14.45 37.97 0.47
N GLY A 72 -14.30 38.40 -0.79
CA GLY A 72 -15.40 38.79 -1.68
C GLY A 72 -16.09 40.11 -1.32
N SER A 73 -15.76 40.72 -0.17
CA SER A 73 -16.35 41.99 0.27
C SER A 73 -15.35 42.80 1.10
N GLY A 74 -15.21 44.08 0.77
CA GLY A 74 -14.33 44.99 1.50
C GLY A 74 -14.77 45.27 2.94
N ALA A 75 -16.05 45.04 3.25
CA ALA A 75 -16.60 45.21 4.60
C ALA A 75 -16.16 44.10 5.57
N ARG A 76 -15.59 43.00 5.07
CA ARG A 76 -15.11 41.86 5.86
C ARG A 76 -13.68 42.06 6.39
N TYR A 77 -13.13 43.27 6.30
CA TYR A 77 -11.74 43.55 6.67
C TYR A 77 -11.44 43.32 8.16
N GLU A 78 -12.47 43.35 9.02
CA GLU A 78 -12.37 43.01 10.44
C GLU A 78 -11.97 41.54 10.66
N GLU A 79 -12.36 40.62 9.76
CA GLU A 79 -11.96 39.21 9.81
C GLU A 79 -10.44 39.06 9.60
N ILE A 80 -9.86 39.86 8.71
CA ILE A 80 -8.41 39.92 8.47
C ILE A 80 -7.69 40.44 9.73
N ILE A 81 -8.23 41.50 10.34
CA ILE A 81 -7.66 42.06 11.57
C ILE A 81 -7.67 41.01 12.68
N GLN A 82 -8.79 40.30 12.83
CA GLN A 82 -8.96 39.30 13.87
C GLN A 82 -8.04 38.09 13.69
N ALA A 83 -7.79 37.67 12.44
CA ALA A 83 -6.88 36.60 12.11
C ALA A 83 -5.38 36.98 12.25
N ASN A 84 -5.07 38.27 12.30
CA ASN A 84 -3.69 38.79 12.30
C ASN A 84 -3.39 39.70 13.49
N GLN A 85 -4.05 39.47 14.64
CA GLN A 85 -3.93 40.34 15.81
C GLN A 85 -2.49 40.52 16.31
N ASP A 86 -1.63 39.52 16.10
CA ASP A 86 -0.22 39.57 16.50
C ASP A 86 0.67 40.31 15.47
N SER A 87 0.23 40.39 14.21
CA SER A 87 1.01 40.96 13.08
C SER A 87 0.59 42.40 12.75
N ILE A 88 -0.70 42.72 12.81
CA ILE A 88 -1.21 44.07 12.56
C ILE A 88 -1.06 44.90 13.84
N ARG A 89 -0.05 45.78 13.86
CA ARG A 89 0.17 46.70 14.98
C ARG A 89 -1.04 47.61 15.17
N ASN A 90 -1.32 47.95 16.43
CA ASN A 90 -2.33 48.94 16.86
C ASN A 90 -2.19 50.19 15.97
N ASP A 91 -3.18 50.40 15.08
CA ASP A 91 -3.41 51.54 14.15
C ASP A 91 -3.96 51.08 12.79
N TYR A 92 -4.16 49.77 12.56
CA TYR A 92 -4.69 49.20 11.30
C TYR A 92 -3.83 49.52 10.06
N LEU A 93 -2.57 49.90 10.29
CA LEU A 93 -1.62 50.23 9.25
C LEU A 93 -0.99 48.95 8.70
N LEU A 94 -1.15 48.72 7.39
CA LEU A 94 -0.44 47.66 6.69
C LEU A 94 0.96 48.13 6.31
N VAL A 95 2.00 47.36 6.66
CA VAL A 95 3.37 47.65 6.20
C VAL A 95 3.67 46.78 4.98
N PRO A 96 4.10 47.35 3.85
CA PRO A 96 4.54 46.55 2.70
C PRO A 96 5.60 45.54 3.11
N GLY A 97 5.38 44.27 2.74
CA GLY A 97 6.19 43.14 3.17
C GLY A 97 5.59 42.32 4.31
N ASP A 98 4.62 42.85 5.07
CA ASP A 98 3.86 42.08 6.06
C ASP A 98 3.12 40.92 5.38
N VAL A 99 2.98 39.82 6.10
CA VAL A 99 2.21 38.65 5.66
C VAL A 99 0.91 38.61 6.47
N LEU A 100 -0.21 38.72 5.76
CA LEU A 100 -1.55 38.62 6.33
C LEU A 100 -2.10 37.21 6.11
N LEU A 101 -2.80 36.66 7.10
CA LEU A 101 -3.52 35.40 7.06
C LEU A 101 -5.02 35.65 6.79
N PHE A 102 -5.64 34.85 5.92
CA PHE A 102 -7.06 34.93 5.58
C PHE A 102 -7.75 33.60 5.89
N PRO A 103 -8.67 33.57 6.86
CA PRO A 103 -9.51 32.41 7.08
C PRO A 103 -10.56 32.36 5.96
N GLN A 104 -10.33 31.54 4.95
CA GLN A 104 -11.38 31.18 3.99
C GLN A 104 -12.12 29.96 4.51
N ASN A 105 -13.45 30.01 4.51
CA ASN A 105 -14.27 28.87 4.94
C ASN A 105 -14.86 28.17 3.72
N LEU A 106 -14.77 26.85 3.71
CA LEU A 106 -15.49 25.98 2.79
C LEU A 106 -16.47 25.11 3.57
N TYR A 107 -17.61 24.82 2.97
CA TYR A 107 -18.66 24.02 3.57
C TYR A 107 -18.96 22.84 2.65
N ILE A 108 -18.58 21.64 3.09
CA ILE A 108 -18.88 20.40 2.37
C ILE A 108 -20.22 19.89 2.86
N PRO A 109 -21.24 19.72 2.00
CA PRO A 109 -22.52 19.15 2.41
C PRO A 109 -22.33 17.69 2.87
N LYS A 110 -22.93 17.35 4.01
CA LYS A 110 -22.96 15.98 4.53
C LYS A 110 -23.98 15.14 3.78
N ASP A 111 -23.66 13.87 3.59
CA ASP A 111 -24.63 12.87 3.16
C ASP A 111 -25.67 12.66 4.26
N LYS A 112 -26.95 12.82 3.91
CA LYS A 112 -28.06 12.59 4.84
C LYS A 112 -28.22 11.11 5.18
N TYR A 113 -27.70 10.24 4.34
CA TYR A 113 -27.76 8.79 4.49
C TYR A 113 -26.42 8.20 4.88
N ASP A 114 -25.49 9.01 5.42
CA ASP A 114 -24.20 8.53 5.87
C ASP A 114 -24.34 7.30 6.78
N ARG A 115 -23.74 6.19 6.35
CA ARG A 115 -23.78 4.89 7.03
C ARG A 115 -22.43 4.55 7.65
N GLY A 116 -21.58 5.55 7.87
CA GLY A 116 -20.21 5.43 8.34
C GLY A 116 -20.01 4.65 9.65
N GLY A 117 -18.76 4.67 10.12
CA GLY A 117 -18.30 3.92 11.30
C GLY A 117 -19.13 4.09 12.59
N LEU A 118 -18.83 3.24 13.58
CA LEU A 118 -19.57 3.16 14.84
C LEU A 118 -19.49 4.47 15.65
N VAL A 119 -20.59 5.25 15.65
CA VAL A 119 -20.76 6.48 16.46
C VAL A 119 -21.08 6.12 17.92
N SER A 120 -20.07 5.64 18.67
CA SER A 120 -20.19 5.36 20.11
C SER A 120 -18.85 5.56 20.84
N GLU A 121 -18.89 5.66 22.17
CA GLU A 121 -17.68 5.70 23.00
C GLU A 121 -16.80 4.48 22.71
N GLY A 122 -15.60 4.71 22.19
CA GLY A 122 -14.73 3.60 21.78
C GLY A 122 -14.70 3.30 20.27
N GLY A 123 -15.46 4.04 19.44
CA GLY A 123 -15.48 3.88 17.98
C GLY A 123 -14.82 5.01 17.21
N PHE A 124 -15.06 5.01 15.91
CA PHE A 124 -14.76 6.10 14.99
C PHE A 124 -15.95 6.27 14.04
N HIS A 125 -16.09 7.45 13.47
CA HIS A 125 -16.94 7.68 12.31
C HIS A 125 -16.05 8.03 11.11
N ILE A 126 -16.41 7.55 9.92
CA ILE A 126 -15.89 8.00 8.63
C ILE A 126 -16.97 7.70 7.60
N ALA A 127 -17.27 8.65 6.73
CA ALA A 127 -18.42 8.57 5.85
C ALA A 127 -18.28 7.46 4.81
N LEU A 128 -19.39 6.78 4.54
CA LEU A 128 -19.49 5.73 3.51
C LEU A 128 -20.57 6.11 2.49
N PRO A 129 -20.26 6.96 1.52
CA PRO A 129 -21.24 7.41 0.54
C PRO A 129 -21.70 6.24 -0.35
N ASP A 130 -23.02 6.09 -0.55
CA ASP A 130 -23.67 4.97 -1.27
C ASP A 130 -23.21 4.79 -2.76
N MET A 131 -22.37 5.68 -3.29
CA MET A 131 -22.06 5.83 -4.72
C MET A 131 -20.59 5.57 -5.08
N VAL A 132 -19.80 5.08 -4.12
CA VAL A 132 -18.36 4.84 -4.27
C VAL A 132 -18.05 3.40 -3.90
N GLU A 133 -17.18 2.74 -4.68
CA GLU A 133 -16.57 1.50 -4.23
C GLU A 133 -15.57 1.85 -3.14
N HIS A 134 -16.04 1.72 -1.90
CA HIS A 134 -15.28 2.12 -0.73
C HIS A 134 -14.80 0.88 0.01
N ASP A 135 -13.50 0.61 -0.08
CA ASP A 135 -12.87 -0.39 0.76
C ASP A 135 -12.43 0.24 2.10
N LEU A 136 -12.99 -0.29 3.19
CA LEU A 136 -12.59 0.07 4.56
C LEU A 136 -11.30 -0.63 5.01
N PHE A 137 -10.73 -1.47 4.15
CA PHE A 137 -9.54 -2.28 4.42
C PHE A 137 -8.41 -1.85 3.49
N LEU A 138 -7.86 -0.66 3.72
CA LEU A 138 -6.58 -0.27 3.10
C LEU A 138 -5.49 -1.25 3.54
N THR A 139 -5.21 -2.25 2.70
CA THR A 139 -4.13 -3.21 2.97
C THR A 139 -2.78 -2.52 2.77
N ASN A 140 -1.70 -3.17 3.18
CA ASN A 140 -0.33 -2.69 2.96
C ASN A 140 0.01 -2.42 1.48
N GLN A 141 -0.73 -3.04 0.56
CA GLN A 141 -0.61 -2.90 -0.88
C GLN A 141 -1.88 -2.27 -1.46
N LEU A 142 -1.75 -1.55 -2.57
CA LEU A 142 -2.86 -0.88 -3.27
C LEU A 142 -3.29 -1.64 -4.55
N ASN A 143 -2.99 -2.93 -4.59
CA ASN A 143 -3.12 -3.79 -5.78
C ASN A 143 -4.40 -4.61 -5.70
N GLU A 144 -5.55 -3.94 -5.65
CA GLU A 144 -6.82 -4.60 -5.90
C GLU A 144 -7.43 -4.02 -7.18
N GLY A 145 -7.57 -4.90 -8.18
CA GLY A 145 -8.30 -4.60 -9.41
C GLY A 145 -9.77 -4.37 -9.11
N ASP A 146 -10.44 -3.54 -9.92
CA ASP A 146 -11.84 -3.15 -9.73
C ASP A 146 -12.74 -4.38 -9.52
N ILE A 147 -13.15 -4.62 -8.27
CA ILE A 147 -13.94 -5.81 -7.91
C ILE A 147 -15.36 -5.64 -8.47
N PHE A 148 -15.83 -4.40 -8.64
CA PHE A 148 -17.20 -4.09 -9.04
C PHE A 148 -17.37 -3.15 -10.25
N GLY A 149 -16.28 -2.75 -10.92
CA GLY A 149 -16.34 -1.94 -12.15
C GLY A 149 -16.89 -0.53 -11.92
N SER A 150 -16.60 0.07 -10.77
CA SER A 150 -16.93 1.46 -10.45
C SER A 150 -15.91 2.42 -11.09
N ALA A 151 -16.32 3.67 -11.36
CA ALA A 151 -15.43 4.68 -11.93
C ALA A 151 -14.55 5.38 -10.87
N ILE A 152 -14.82 5.20 -9.58
CA ILE A 152 -14.08 5.82 -8.48
C ILE A 152 -13.96 4.77 -7.37
N THR A 153 -12.71 4.46 -7.03
CA THR A 153 -12.37 3.54 -5.94
C THR A 153 -11.71 4.32 -4.83
N ILE A 154 -12.25 4.21 -3.61
CA ILE A 154 -11.69 4.84 -2.41
C ILE A 154 -11.28 3.74 -1.42
N TYR A 155 -10.08 3.86 -0.89
CA TYR A 155 -9.58 3.08 0.22
C TYR A 155 -9.51 3.99 1.43
N SER A 156 -10.03 3.56 2.57
CA SER A 156 -9.71 4.24 3.82
C SER A 156 -9.55 3.27 4.97
N LEU A 157 -8.62 3.58 5.87
CA LEU A 157 -8.43 2.77 7.07
C LEU A 157 -8.11 3.67 8.26
N PRO A 158 -9.07 3.80 9.17
CA PRO A 158 -8.79 4.30 10.50
C PRO A 158 -7.87 3.34 11.25
N VAL A 159 -6.72 3.84 11.72
CA VAL A 159 -5.72 3.06 12.46
C VAL A 159 -5.24 3.81 13.69
N THR A 160 -4.56 3.13 14.62
CA THR A 160 -3.87 3.82 15.71
C THR A 160 -2.82 4.79 15.16
N ASN A 161 -2.88 6.07 15.56
CA ASN A 161 -1.94 7.10 15.13
C ASN A 161 -0.62 7.01 15.92
N GLN A 162 0.46 6.66 15.23
CA GLN A 162 1.82 6.63 15.76
C GLN A 162 2.65 7.86 15.38
N MET A 163 2.19 8.64 14.40
CA MET A 163 2.88 9.85 13.94
C MET A 163 2.67 11.03 14.89
N GLY A 164 1.56 11.02 15.62
CA GLY A 164 1.15 12.10 16.53
C GLY A 164 0.09 13.01 15.91
N GLU A 165 -0.62 13.74 16.76
CA GLU A 165 -1.70 14.64 16.34
C GLU A 165 -1.16 15.72 15.41
N ASN A 166 -1.78 15.89 14.24
CA ASN A 166 -1.39 16.87 13.23
C ASN A 166 0.09 16.77 12.82
N ALA A 167 0.74 15.60 12.87
CA ALA A 167 2.19 15.51 12.65
C ALA A 167 2.69 16.12 11.33
N LEU A 168 1.88 16.08 10.26
CA LEU A 168 2.20 16.67 8.96
C LEU A 168 1.93 18.19 8.87
N THR A 169 1.20 18.76 9.82
CA THR A 169 0.72 20.15 9.80
C THR A 169 0.95 20.89 11.11
N ALA A 170 1.67 20.30 12.07
CA ALA A 170 1.90 20.85 13.40
C ALA A 170 2.63 22.20 13.34
N SER A 171 3.44 22.42 12.31
CA SER A 171 4.03 23.69 11.95
C SER A 171 4.07 23.86 10.42
N GLU A 172 4.36 25.07 9.95
CA GLU A 172 4.62 25.30 8.52
C GLU A 172 5.88 24.57 8.04
N GLN A 173 6.87 24.33 8.93
CA GLN A 173 8.05 23.54 8.56
C GLN A 173 7.69 22.08 8.32
N ASP A 174 6.83 21.49 9.14
CA ASP A 174 6.40 20.09 8.98
C ASP A 174 5.61 19.93 7.67
N TRP A 175 4.75 20.91 7.36
CA TRP A 175 3.99 20.93 6.11
C TRP A 175 4.87 21.06 4.88
N GLU A 176 5.86 21.98 4.88
CA GLU A 176 6.78 22.12 3.75
C GLU A 176 7.69 20.88 3.62
N ALA A 177 8.17 20.28 4.72
CA ALA A 177 8.94 19.05 4.68
C ALA A 177 8.14 17.89 4.08
N PHE A 178 6.85 17.76 4.44
CA PHE A 178 5.96 16.79 3.81
C PHE A 178 5.78 17.05 2.30
N ARG A 179 5.59 18.31 1.91
CA ARG A 179 5.44 18.67 0.49
C ARG A 179 6.71 18.41 -0.32
N GLU A 180 7.88 18.77 0.20
CA GLU A 180 9.18 18.51 -0.44
C GLU A 180 9.38 17.01 -0.64
N GLU A 181 9.05 16.19 0.36
CA GLU A 181 9.12 14.73 0.25
C GLU A 181 8.20 14.17 -0.84
N VAL A 182 6.93 14.60 -0.87
CA VAL A 182 5.95 14.18 -1.89
C VAL A 182 6.41 14.59 -3.28
N ILE A 183 7.00 15.78 -3.44
CA ILE A 183 7.59 16.22 -4.71
C ILE A 183 8.75 15.31 -5.11
N GLY A 184 9.68 15.02 -4.18
CA GLY A 184 10.80 14.11 -4.42
C GLY A 184 10.34 12.71 -4.88
N CYS A 185 9.32 12.15 -4.23
CA CYS A 185 8.73 10.88 -4.64
C CYS A 185 8.09 10.95 -6.03
N SER A 186 7.47 12.07 -6.41
CA SER A 186 6.90 12.23 -7.75
C SER A 186 7.97 12.27 -8.86
N GLU A 187 9.16 12.77 -8.53
CA GLU A 187 10.29 12.85 -9.47
C GLU A 187 10.89 11.47 -9.78
N THR A 188 10.70 10.46 -8.92
CA THR A 188 11.13 9.08 -9.18
C THR A 188 10.22 8.33 -10.15
N CYS A 189 9.09 8.93 -10.58
CA CYS A 189 8.16 8.34 -11.54
C CYS A 189 8.50 8.61 -13.01
N ASP A 190 9.76 8.94 -13.33
CA ASP A 190 10.26 9.18 -14.70
C ASP A 190 9.37 10.12 -15.54
N GLY A 191 8.93 11.22 -14.94
CA GLY A 191 8.10 12.23 -15.61
C GLY A 191 6.64 11.84 -15.88
N ARG A 192 6.16 10.70 -15.37
CA ARG A 192 4.77 10.23 -15.53
C ARG A 192 3.77 10.96 -14.64
N VAL A 193 4.24 11.74 -13.66
CA VAL A 193 3.38 12.52 -12.76
C VAL A 193 3.15 13.92 -13.30
N SER A 194 1.89 14.34 -13.32
CA SER A 194 1.49 15.72 -13.66
C SER A 194 0.37 16.21 -12.75
N ASN A 195 0.07 17.52 -12.81
CA ASN A 195 -1.02 18.14 -12.04
C ASN A 195 -0.96 17.92 -10.53
N LEU A 196 0.23 17.72 -9.96
CA LEU A 196 0.44 17.59 -8.52
C LEU A 196 -0.03 18.85 -7.79
N LYS A 197 -1.00 18.70 -6.88
CA LYS A 197 -1.60 19.77 -6.08
C LYS A 197 -1.66 19.35 -4.63
N PHE A 198 -1.53 20.31 -3.74
CA PHE A 198 -1.58 20.11 -2.29
C PHE A 198 -2.74 20.86 -1.67
N GLU A 199 -3.38 20.28 -0.67
CA GLU A 199 -4.47 20.89 0.07
C GLU A 199 -4.25 20.73 1.58
N LYS A 200 -4.55 21.78 2.36
CA LYS A 200 -4.44 21.81 3.83
C LYS A 200 -5.60 22.63 4.41
N TYR A 201 -6.29 22.07 5.40
CA TYR A 201 -7.48 22.64 6.03
C TYR A 201 -7.47 22.40 7.53
N MET A 202 -7.93 23.38 8.30
CA MET A 202 -8.42 23.17 9.66
C MET A 202 -9.89 22.70 9.59
N VAL A 203 -10.26 21.72 10.39
CA VAL A 203 -11.64 21.21 10.48
C VAL A 203 -12.26 21.63 11.81
N GLU A 204 -13.48 22.18 11.81
CA GLU A 204 -14.07 22.90 12.95
C GLU A 204 -14.08 22.12 14.30
N ASN A 205 -14.02 20.79 14.29
CA ASN A 205 -14.07 19.95 15.50
C ASN A 205 -13.07 18.77 15.50
N GLY A 206 -11.89 18.92 14.90
CA GLY A 206 -10.91 17.83 14.93
C GLY A 206 -9.50 18.23 14.53
N CYS A 207 -8.70 17.22 14.19
CA CYS A 207 -7.37 17.40 13.63
C CYS A 207 -7.45 18.06 12.24
N ASP A 208 -6.31 18.52 11.74
CA ASP A 208 -6.24 19.08 10.40
C ASP A 208 -6.54 17.99 9.36
N LEU A 209 -6.95 18.46 8.17
CA LEU A 209 -7.07 17.67 6.96
C LEU A 209 -6.02 18.16 5.98
N CYS A 210 -5.12 17.29 5.57
CA CYS A 210 -4.12 17.63 4.55
C CYS A 210 -3.96 16.50 3.54
N GLY A 211 -3.49 16.83 2.35
CA GLY A 211 -3.42 15.86 1.27
C GLY A 211 -2.83 16.41 -0.01
N TYR A 212 -2.78 15.55 -1.01
CA TYR A 212 -2.36 15.91 -2.36
C TYR A 212 -3.11 15.09 -3.41
N SER A 213 -3.11 15.57 -4.65
CA SER A 213 -3.69 14.90 -5.80
C SER A 213 -2.79 15.04 -7.01
N PHE A 214 -2.78 14.06 -7.91
CA PHE A 214 -2.00 14.09 -9.14
C PHE A 214 -2.59 13.21 -10.23
N ASP A 215 -2.13 13.45 -11.46
CA ASP A 215 -2.39 12.61 -12.63
C ASP A 215 -1.14 11.76 -12.90
N PHE A 216 -1.32 10.46 -13.14
CA PHE A 216 -0.26 9.51 -13.49
C PHE A 216 -0.49 8.97 -14.90
N ASP A 217 0.51 9.10 -15.77
CA ASP A 217 0.49 8.59 -17.14
C ASP A 217 0.92 7.10 -17.18
N THR A 218 -0.03 6.23 -17.51
CA THR A 218 0.24 4.79 -17.67
C THR A 218 0.90 4.49 -19.01
N GLY A 219 0.84 5.42 -19.97
CA GLY A 219 1.19 5.24 -21.38
C GLY A 219 -0.02 4.92 -22.26
N GLU A 220 -1.09 4.37 -21.68
CA GLU A 220 -2.35 4.07 -22.38
C GLU A 220 -3.50 5.01 -21.98
N SER A 221 -3.51 5.41 -20.71
CA SER A 221 -4.54 6.24 -20.08
C SER A 221 -3.94 7.11 -18.97
N VAL A 222 -4.78 7.93 -18.32
CA VAL A 222 -4.35 8.70 -17.15
C VAL A 222 -5.09 8.20 -15.92
N MET A 223 -4.32 7.79 -14.92
CA MET A 223 -4.83 7.47 -13.59
C MET A 223 -4.81 8.73 -12.72
N GLU A 224 -5.96 9.13 -12.21
CA GLU A 224 -6.07 10.22 -11.23
C GLU A 224 -5.97 9.63 -9.83
N TYR A 225 -5.13 10.26 -9.00
CA TYR A 225 -4.92 9.89 -7.61
C TYR A 225 -5.23 11.06 -6.67
N VAL A 226 -5.84 10.76 -5.53
CA VAL A 226 -6.09 11.71 -4.44
C VAL A 226 -5.79 11.04 -3.13
N VAL A 227 -5.06 11.73 -2.25
CA VAL A 227 -4.76 11.22 -0.91
C VAL A 227 -5.04 12.30 0.12
N PHE A 228 -5.78 11.94 1.16
CA PHE A 228 -6.03 12.80 2.31
C PHE A 228 -5.74 12.09 3.63
N TYR A 229 -5.22 12.86 4.58
CA TYR A 229 -4.83 12.40 5.90
C TYR A 229 -5.53 13.23 6.98
N ARG A 230 -5.96 12.53 8.03
CA ARG A 230 -6.45 13.09 9.29
C ARG A 230 -5.70 12.44 10.44
N LEU A 231 -4.73 13.14 11.01
CA LEU A 231 -3.89 12.62 12.10
C LEU A 231 -4.45 13.06 13.46
N GLY A 232 -5.44 12.33 13.97
CA GLY A 232 -6.06 12.59 15.27
C GLY A 232 -5.17 12.19 16.44
N LYS A 233 -5.55 12.56 17.66
CA LYS A 233 -4.72 12.33 18.85
C LYS A 233 -4.38 10.86 19.13
N ARG A 234 -5.34 9.97 18.92
CA ARG A 234 -5.19 8.54 19.19
C ARG A 234 -5.24 7.74 17.91
N ASN A 235 -6.17 8.07 17.02
CA ASN A 235 -6.36 7.38 15.77
C ASN A 235 -6.18 8.35 14.59
N MET A 236 -5.80 7.79 13.44
CA MET A 236 -5.65 8.52 12.19
C MET A 236 -6.46 7.84 11.09
N ALA A 237 -6.81 8.60 10.06
CA ALA A 237 -7.36 8.07 8.83
C ALA A 237 -6.53 8.51 7.63
N GLU A 238 -6.21 7.55 6.77
CA GLU A 238 -5.68 7.75 5.43
C GLU A 238 -6.79 7.39 4.43
N VAL A 239 -7.06 8.27 3.48
CA VAL A 239 -8.09 8.10 2.44
C VAL A 239 -7.43 8.26 1.09
N ILE A 240 -7.38 7.19 0.30
CA ILE A 240 -6.74 7.14 -1.02
C ILE A 240 -7.82 6.87 -2.06
N GLY A 241 -7.96 7.78 -3.02
CA GLY A 241 -8.85 7.62 -4.16
C GLY A 241 -8.08 7.42 -5.46
N LYS A 242 -8.58 6.51 -6.30
CA LYS A 242 -8.11 6.33 -7.68
C LYS A 242 -9.26 6.34 -8.68
N ARG A 243 -9.01 6.87 -9.88
CA ARG A 243 -9.93 6.82 -11.04
C ARG A 243 -9.12 6.78 -12.33
N GLU A 244 -9.49 5.89 -13.24
CA GLU A 244 -9.02 5.98 -14.63
C GLU A 244 -9.81 7.06 -15.39
N ARG A 245 -9.11 7.99 -16.04
CA ARG A 245 -9.72 9.01 -16.90
C ARG A 245 -9.78 8.48 -18.33
N GLU A 246 -11.00 8.42 -18.87
CA GLU A 246 -11.24 7.96 -20.23
C GLU A 246 -10.61 8.88 -21.28
N PRO A 247 -10.10 8.36 -22.42
CA PRO A 247 -9.53 9.18 -23.48
C PRO A 247 -10.50 10.25 -23.97
N GLY A 248 -10.12 11.53 -23.82
CA GLY A 248 -10.92 12.69 -24.23
C GLY A 248 -11.94 13.19 -23.19
N GLU A 249 -12.03 12.55 -22.02
CA GLU A 249 -12.73 13.11 -20.86
C GLU A 249 -11.94 14.33 -20.32
N GLY A 250 -12.66 15.43 -20.03
CA GLY A 250 -12.04 16.60 -19.40
C GLY A 250 -11.69 16.34 -17.94
N GLN A 251 -10.81 17.17 -17.37
CA GLN A 251 -10.59 17.15 -15.92
C GLN A 251 -11.88 17.49 -15.16
N ASP A 252 -12.13 16.76 -14.08
CA ASP A 252 -13.26 16.93 -13.17
C ASP A 252 -12.79 16.71 -11.72
N THR A 253 -13.40 17.39 -10.76
CA THR A 253 -13.09 17.34 -9.33
C THR A 253 -13.82 16.24 -8.58
N ARG A 254 -14.72 15.46 -9.22
CA ARG A 254 -15.50 14.38 -8.55
C ARG A 254 -14.67 13.50 -7.61
N LEU A 255 -13.50 13.00 -8.05
CA LEU A 255 -12.64 12.15 -7.22
C LEU A 255 -12.14 12.90 -5.98
N ILE A 256 -11.63 14.12 -6.19
CA ILE A 256 -11.11 14.99 -5.13
C ILE A 256 -12.22 15.32 -4.13
N ASP A 257 -13.40 15.73 -4.60
CA ASP A 257 -14.51 16.15 -3.74
C ASP A 257 -15.02 14.99 -2.88
N VAL A 258 -15.13 13.79 -3.45
CA VAL A 258 -15.51 12.56 -2.71
C VAL A 258 -14.45 12.19 -1.67
N ALA A 259 -13.18 12.10 -2.05
CA ALA A 259 -12.10 11.71 -1.14
C ALA A 259 -11.94 12.75 0.00
N ARG A 260 -12.05 14.04 -0.32
CA ARG A 260 -12.02 15.14 0.66
C ARG A 260 -13.18 15.03 1.64
N TYR A 261 -14.40 14.77 1.16
CA TYR A 261 -15.56 14.59 2.04
C TYR A 261 -15.37 13.41 3.00
N ILE A 262 -14.97 12.24 2.48
CA ILE A 262 -14.75 11.04 3.29
C ILE A 262 -13.69 11.30 4.36
N ALA A 263 -12.54 11.87 4.00
CA ALA A 263 -11.50 12.21 4.96
C ALA A 263 -11.98 13.27 5.99
N ALA A 264 -12.62 14.34 5.53
CA ALA A 264 -13.12 15.40 6.41
C ALA A 264 -14.18 14.92 7.42
N SER A 265 -14.93 13.88 7.08
CA SER A 265 -15.97 13.29 7.92
C SER A 265 -15.46 12.38 9.04
N PHE A 266 -14.15 12.06 9.03
CA PHE A 266 -13.53 11.23 10.06
C PHE A 266 -13.74 11.86 11.44
N GLU A 267 -14.28 11.15 12.42
CA GLU A 267 -14.36 11.60 13.82
C GLU A 267 -13.82 10.49 14.73
N ASP A 268 -12.86 10.85 15.59
CA ASP A 268 -12.25 9.93 16.56
C ASP A 268 -12.94 10.07 17.92
N PHE A 269 -13.66 9.02 18.35
CA PHE A 269 -14.30 8.99 19.67
C PHE A 269 -13.39 8.38 20.75
N GLY A 270 -12.07 8.36 20.51
CA GLY A 270 -11.04 8.02 21.49
C GLY A 270 -10.91 6.53 21.78
N GLY A 271 -11.51 5.69 20.94
CA GLY A 271 -11.55 4.25 21.10
C GLY A 271 -10.32 3.48 20.67
N ARG A 272 -10.31 2.18 21.01
CA ARG A 272 -9.38 1.22 20.40
C ARG A 272 -9.98 0.81 19.07
N ILE A 273 -9.35 1.18 17.96
CA ILE A 273 -9.76 0.66 16.67
C ILE A 273 -9.28 -0.78 16.59
N GLY A 274 -10.20 -1.72 16.80
CA GLY A 274 -9.94 -3.13 16.55
C GLY A 274 -10.02 -3.37 15.05
N MET A 275 -8.89 -3.34 14.34
CA MET A 275 -8.86 -3.77 12.95
C MET A 275 -9.00 -5.27 12.86
N GLY A 276 -10.04 -5.81 12.22
CA GLY A 276 -10.13 -7.24 11.89
C GLY A 276 -9.00 -7.78 10.99
N TYR A 277 -8.03 -6.94 10.60
CA TYR A 277 -6.88 -7.26 9.77
C TYR A 277 -5.58 -7.08 10.56
N THR A 278 -4.73 -8.11 10.52
CA THR A 278 -3.40 -8.08 11.15
C THR A 278 -2.38 -7.55 10.15
N LYS A 279 -1.78 -6.38 10.40
CA LYS A 279 -0.72 -5.81 9.54
C LYS A 279 0.48 -6.77 9.51
N MET A 280 0.79 -7.31 8.34
CA MET A 280 1.84 -8.33 8.13
C MET A 280 2.99 -7.87 7.23
N ALA A 281 2.93 -6.64 6.72
CA ALA A 281 3.98 -6.02 5.93
C ALA A 281 4.08 -4.53 6.26
N ASP A 282 5.11 -3.88 5.74
CA ASP A 282 5.15 -2.41 5.68
C ASP A 282 4.22 -1.92 4.56
N ASN A 283 3.84 -0.65 4.62
CA ASN A 283 3.04 -0.06 3.54
C ASN A 283 3.90 0.07 2.27
N VAL A 284 3.25 0.03 1.10
CA VAL A 284 3.92 0.24 -0.19
C VAL A 284 4.78 1.51 -0.18
N GLY A 285 6.02 1.37 -0.65
CA GLY A 285 7.04 2.41 -0.66
C GLY A 285 7.47 2.96 0.70
N ALA A 286 7.29 2.22 1.80
CA ALA A 286 7.76 2.63 3.14
C ALA A 286 9.28 2.92 3.25
N TYR A 287 10.07 2.55 2.25
CA TYR A 287 11.52 2.86 2.19
C TYR A 287 11.88 3.94 1.20
N ASP A 288 10.92 4.36 0.39
CA ASP A 288 11.13 5.32 -0.69
C ASP A 288 10.83 6.74 -0.19
N TRP A 289 10.38 6.87 1.07
CA TRP A 289 10.06 8.16 1.68
C TRP A 289 10.12 8.16 3.21
N ASN A 290 10.06 9.37 3.79
CA ASN A 290 10.18 9.64 5.22
C ASN A 290 8.94 9.27 6.07
N TYR A 291 7.85 8.76 5.48
CA TYR A 291 6.58 8.51 6.16
C TYR A 291 6.12 7.03 6.07
N PRO A 292 6.85 6.07 6.66
CA PRO A 292 6.60 4.63 6.51
C PRO A 292 5.27 4.12 7.11
N GLU A 293 4.58 4.95 7.90
CA GLU A 293 3.23 4.63 8.42
C GLU A 293 2.10 4.97 7.44
N LEU A 294 2.42 5.67 6.34
CA LEU A 294 1.51 6.03 5.25
C LEU A 294 1.85 5.20 3.99
N HIS A 295 0.99 5.20 2.97
CA HIS A 295 1.29 4.57 1.68
C HIS A 295 1.95 5.56 0.72
N ASN A 296 3.09 5.18 0.14
CA ASN A 296 3.66 5.94 -0.96
C ASN A 296 2.91 5.60 -2.25
N VAL A 297 1.92 6.42 -2.58
CA VAL A 297 1.04 6.18 -3.74
C VAL A 297 1.78 6.29 -5.08
N PHE A 298 2.94 6.96 -5.13
CA PHE A 298 3.79 6.99 -6.32
C PHE A 298 4.47 5.66 -6.59
N THR A 299 5.07 5.04 -5.56
CA THR A 299 5.62 3.68 -5.64
C THR A 299 4.54 2.70 -6.09
N SER A 300 3.36 2.77 -5.48
CA SER A 300 2.22 1.93 -5.89
C SER A 300 1.81 2.14 -7.36
N ALA A 301 1.75 3.39 -7.84
CA ALA A 301 1.39 3.67 -9.23
C ALA A 301 2.44 3.10 -10.20
N MET A 302 3.72 3.22 -9.86
CA MET A 302 4.81 2.61 -10.63
C MET A 302 4.70 1.09 -10.66
N GLU A 303 4.54 0.43 -9.51
CA GLU A 303 4.39 -1.04 -9.43
C GLU A 303 3.18 -1.57 -10.22
N ASN A 304 2.08 -0.81 -10.27
CA ASN A 304 0.85 -1.24 -10.94
C ASN A 304 0.84 -0.98 -12.45
N TYR A 305 1.50 0.09 -12.91
CA TYR A 305 1.32 0.59 -14.28
C TYR A 305 2.60 0.78 -15.07
N ALA A 306 3.76 0.81 -14.41
CA ALA A 306 5.05 0.80 -15.06
C ALA A 306 5.61 -0.62 -15.02
N VAL A 307 5.22 -1.47 -15.97
CA VAL A 307 5.95 -2.73 -16.26
C VAL A 307 7.29 -2.35 -16.92
N TYR A 308 8.15 -1.70 -16.15
CA TYR A 308 9.39 -1.11 -16.60
C TYR A 308 10.43 -1.26 -15.49
N ALA A 309 11.62 -1.74 -15.86
CA ALA A 309 12.78 -1.71 -14.98
C ALA A 309 13.82 -0.74 -15.56
N GLU A 310 14.48 0.03 -14.70
CA GLU A 310 15.61 0.85 -15.13
C GLU A 310 16.69 -0.04 -15.76
N ARG A 311 17.44 0.54 -16.70
CA ARG A 311 18.61 -0.15 -17.25
C ARG A 311 19.69 -0.26 -16.16
N PRO A 312 20.49 -1.34 -16.19
CA PRO A 312 21.57 -1.51 -15.22
C PRO A 312 22.56 -0.34 -15.24
N ASP A 313 23.10 0.02 -14.07
CA ASP A 313 24.18 1.01 -13.95
C ASP A 313 25.42 0.55 -14.72
N GLU A 314 25.95 1.41 -15.61
CA GLU A 314 27.17 1.14 -16.36
C GLU A 314 28.39 0.85 -15.46
N ASN A 315 28.37 1.30 -14.20
CA ASN A 315 29.44 1.10 -13.22
C ASN A 315 29.06 0.08 -12.13
N PHE A 316 28.13 -0.84 -12.41
CA PHE A 316 27.68 -1.84 -11.44
C PHE A 316 28.87 -2.61 -10.82
N PRO A 317 28.97 -2.64 -9.48
CA PRO A 317 30.12 -3.23 -8.81
C PRO A 317 30.15 -4.75 -8.98
N ASN A 318 31.33 -5.28 -9.28
CA ASN A 318 31.55 -6.72 -9.49
C ASN A 318 30.64 -7.34 -10.56
N ASP A 319 30.35 -6.60 -11.63
CA ASP A 319 29.56 -7.13 -12.74
C ASP A 319 30.27 -8.32 -13.41
N HIS A 320 29.56 -9.43 -13.54
CA HIS A 320 30.09 -10.70 -14.03
C HIS A 320 29.00 -11.48 -14.76
N GLU A 321 29.41 -12.39 -15.63
CA GLU A 321 28.49 -13.29 -16.33
C GLU A 321 27.82 -14.26 -15.35
N ILE A 322 26.49 -14.37 -15.44
CA ILE A 322 25.71 -15.34 -14.70
C ILE A 322 25.84 -16.72 -15.35
N ILE A 323 26.25 -17.71 -14.55
CA ILE A 323 26.35 -19.10 -14.97
C ILE A 323 25.12 -19.86 -14.48
N TRP A 324 24.21 -20.13 -15.40
CA TRP A 324 22.93 -20.77 -15.13
C TRP A 324 23.06 -22.29 -14.96
N LYS A 325 22.40 -22.82 -13.93
CA LYS A 325 22.24 -24.27 -13.75
C LYS A 325 21.02 -24.80 -14.49
N GLU A 326 19.96 -24.01 -14.57
CA GLU A 326 18.69 -24.36 -15.19
C GLU A 326 18.45 -23.49 -16.44
N PRO A 327 18.68 -24.02 -17.66
CA PRO A 327 18.50 -23.25 -18.90
C PRO A 327 17.08 -22.71 -19.11
N MET A 328 16.06 -23.40 -18.57
CA MET A 328 14.69 -22.90 -18.63
C MET A 328 14.51 -21.64 -17.77
N PHE A 329 15.26 -21.54 -16.68
CA PHE A 329 15.28 -20.38 -15.80
C PHE A 329 15.97 -19.19 -16.47
N GLU A 330 17.13 -19.43 -17.12
CA GLU A 330 17.80 -18.41 -17.93
C GLU A 330 16.85 -17.82 -18.99
N GLN A 331 16.15 -18.68 -19.73
CA GLN A 331 15.26 -18.22 -20.79
C GLN A 331 14.09 -17.38 -20.24
N ALA A 332 13.50 -17.79 -19.12
CA ALA A 332 12.44 -17.02 -18.47
C ALA A 332 12.94 -15.64 -18.06
N VAL A 333 14.12 -15.55 -17.42
CA VAL A 333 14.70 -14.26 -17.04
C VAL A 333 15.02 -13.38 -18.25
N ARG A 334 15.53 -13.96 -19.35
CA ARG A 334 15.77 -13.20 -20.59
C ARG A 334 14.49 -12.64 -21.19
N ASN A 335 13.41 -13.41 -21.20
CA ASN A 335 12.10 -12.94 -21.67
C ASN A 335 11.62 -11.79 -20.79
N MET A 336 11.66 -11.99 -19.48
CA MET A 336 11.25 -11.00 -18.49
C MET A 336 12.01 -9.68 -18.65
N LEU A 337 13.35 -9.71 -18.72
CA LEU A 337 14.16 -8.51 -18.91
C LEU A 337 13.90 -7.82 -20.27
N THR A 338 13.58 -8.59 -21.31
CA THR A 338 13.22 -8.03 -22.62
C THR A 338 11.96 -7.18 -22.53
N GLU A 339 10.95 -7.70 -21.82
CA GLU A 339 9.66 -7.00 -21.65
C GLU A 339 9.81 -5.82 -20.69
N LEU A 340 10.49 -6.00 -19.54
CA LEU A 340 10.74 -4.95 -18.56
C LEU A 340 11.56 -3.78 -19.11
N TRP A 341 12.45 -4.01 -20.07
CA TRP A 341 13.20 -2.92 -20.71
C TRP A 341 12.57 -2.37 -21.97
N HIS A 342 11.42 -2.93 -22.40
CA HIS A 342 10.74 -2.58 -23.65
C HIS A 342 11.70 -2.58 -24.86
N LEU A 343 12.55 -3.62 -24.96
CA LEU A 343 13.55 -3.68 -26.03
C LEU A 343 12.90 -3.66 -27.40
N ASP A 344 13.40 -2.81 -28.29
CA ASP A 344 13.07 -2.96 -29.70
C ASP A 344 13.70 -4.22 -30.32
N GLU A 345 13.33 -4.56 -31.55
CA GLU A 345 13.80 -5.80 -32.20
C GLU A 345 15.33 -5.87 -32.36
N GLU A 346 16.02 -4.73 -32.55
CA GLU A 346 17.48 -4.68 -32.68
C GLU A 346 18.15 -4.84 -31.32
N GLU A 347 17.67 -4.12 -30.31
CA GLU A 347 18.14 -4.21 -28.93
C GLU A 347 17.92 -5.61 -28.35
N LYS A 348 16.76 -6.21 -28.61
CA LYS A 348 16.42 -7.58 -28.21
C LYS A 348 17.35 -8.59 -28.85
N ALA A 349 17.62 -8.48 -30.15
CA ALA A 349 18.55 -9.37 -30.83
C ALA A 349 19.97 -9.24 -30.26
N ALA A 350 20.43 -8.02 -29.96
CA ALA A 350 21.72 -7.78 -29.34
C ALA A 350 21.80 -8.34 -27.91
N PHE A 351 20.74 -8.19 -27.11
CA PHE A 351 20.67 -8.74 -25.75
C PHE A 351 20.69 -10.27 -25.74
N LEU A 352 19.95 -10.91 -26.65
CA LEU A 352 19.90 -12.37 -26.74
C LEU A 352 21.21 -13.00 -27.25
N ASP A 353 22.07 -12.23 -27.93
CA ASP A 353 23.39 -12.70 -28.43
C ASP A 353 24.53 -12.53 -27.40
N ARG A 354 24.25 -11.92 -26.24
CA ARG A 354 25.23 -11.75 -25.15
C ARG A 354 24.86 -12.54 -23.89
N PRO A 355 25.85 -12.84 -23.01
CA PRO A 355 25.56 -13.41 -21.70
C PRO A 355 24.69 -12.47 -20.86
N VAL A 356 23.90 -13.04 -19.93
CA VAL A 356 23.25 -12.27 -18.86
C VAL A 356 24.31 -11.92 -17.82
N MET A 357 24.35 -10.66 -17.43
CA MET A 357 25.30 -10.10 -16.48
C MET A 357 24.63 -9.91 -15.11
N ALA A 358 25.42 -9.88 -14.03
CA ALA A 358 24.91 -9.62 -12.68
C ALA A 358 24.20 -8.27 -12.57
N SER A 359 24.69 -7.27 -13.31
CA SER A 359 24.03 -5.97 -13.44
C SER A 359 22.63 -6.08 -14.04
N ASP A 360 22.43 -6.92 -15.06
CA ASP A 360 21.10 -7.18 -15.64
C ASP A 360 20.11 -7.73 -14.61
N MET A 361 20.59 -8.59 -13.70
CA MET A 361 19.77 -9.21 -12.66
C MET A 361 19.36 -8.24 -11.56
N ALA A 362 20.21 -7.24 -11.28
CA ALA A 362 20.04 -6.28 -10.19
C ALA A 362 18.79 -5.41 -10.32
N VAL A 363 18.19 -5.33 -11.51
CA VAL A 363 16.99 -4.53 -11.78
C VAL A 363 15.71 -5.19 -11.27
N ILE A 364 15.74 -6.49 -10.99
CA ILE A 364 14.60 -7.27 -10.50
C ILE A 364 14.62 -7.28 -8.97
N SER A 365 13.70 -6.54 -8.35
CA SER A 365 13.58 -6.38 -6.91
C SER A 365 12.59 -7.34 -6.27
N ASP A 366 11.50 -7.67 -6.97
CA ASP A 366 10.35 -8.36 -6.38
C ASP A 366 10.07 -9.65 -7.13
N ILE A 367 10.25 -10.78 -6.42
CA ILE A 367 10.25 -12.11 -7.04
C ILE A 367 9.17 -12.99 -6.40
N ASP A 368 8.28 -13.54 -7.23
CA ASP A 368 7.36 -14.62 -6.84
C ASP A 368 7.68 -15.88 -7.65
N CYS A 369 7.88 -17.00 -6.97
CA CYS A 369 8.18 -18.29 -7.58
C CYS A 369 7.20 -19.35 -7.05
N THR A 370 6.14 -19.61 -7.81
CA THR A 370 5.04 -20.50 -7.37
C THR A 370 4.92 -21.73 -8.26
N LEU A 371 5.10 -22.91 -7.67
CA LEU A 371 4.96 -24.20 -8.34
C LEU A 371 3.55 -24.79 -8.14
N TYR A 372 2.81 -24.90 -9.24
CA TYR A 372 1.54 -25.62 -9.31
C TYR A 372 1.76 -27.08 -9.72
N LYS A 373 1.45 -28.00 -8.81
CA LYS A 373 1.55 -29.45 -9.07
C LYS A 373 0.35 -29.98 -9.86
N PRO A 374 0.50 -31.12 -10.57
CA PRO A 374 -0.65 -31.84 -11.12
C PRO A 374 -1.72 -32.11 -10.05
N GLY A 375 -2.99 -31.91 -10.40
CA GLY A 375 -4.11 -31.90 -9.46
C GLY A 375 -4.47 -30.51 -8.92
N ASN A 376 -3.63 -29.50 -9.15
CA ASN A 376 -4.00 -28.10 -8.98
C ASN A 376 -4.68 -27.60 -10.27
N ARG A 377 -5.74 -26.80 -10.13
CA ARG A 377 -6.50 -26.23 -11.25
C ARG A 377 -5.61 -25.46 -12.25
N GLN A 378 -4.59 -24.74 -11.77
CA GLN A 378 -3.69 -23.97 -12.63
C GLN A 378 -2.90 -24.89 -13.57
N ALA A 379 -2.27 -25.94 -13.00
CA ALA A 379 -1.50 -26.90 -13.77
C ALA A 379 -2.38 -27.80 -14.67
N ASP A 380 -3.55 -28.23 -14.17
CA ASP A 380 -4.43 -29.15 -14.91
C ASP A 380 -5.15 -28.48 -16.09
N ASN A 381 -5.39 -27.17 -16.02
CA ASN A 381 -6.02 -26.42 -17.11
C ASN A 381 -5.03 -25.96 -18.18
N ASP A 382 -3.72 -25.99 -17.89
CA ASP A 382 -2.70 -25.57 -18.83
C ASP A 382 -2.39 -26.70 -19.83
N PRO A 383 -2.68 -26.53 -21.13
CA PRO A 383 -2.44 -27.55 -22.13
C PRO A 383 -0.94 -27.79 -22.39
N LEU A 384 -0.09 -26.79 -22.16
CA LEU A 384 1.36 -26.87 -22.37
C LEU A 384 2.07 -27.62 -21.23
N ALA A 385 1.47 -27.65 -20.04
CA ALA A 385 1.96 -28.45 -18.92
C ALA A 385 2.02 -29.96 -19.22
N ALA A 386 1.21 -30.45 -20.18
CA ALA A 386 1.14 -31.86 -20.56
C ALA A 386 0.94 -32.82 -19.36
N GLY A 387 0.25 -32.34 -18.31
CA GLY A 387 0.02 -33.02 -17.04
C GLY A 387 1.23 -33.07 -16.10
N GLY A 388 2.28 -32.29 -16.37
CA GLY A 388 3.38 -32.00 -15.46
C GLY A 388 3.09 -30.79 -14.58
N PRO A 389 4.03 -30.40 -13.70
CA PRO A 389 3.90 -29.18 -12.92
C PRO A 389 4.06 -27.94 -13.81
N VAL A 390 3.51 -26.82 -13.35
CA VAL A 390 3.65 -25.48 -13.94
C VAL A 390 4.31 -24.60 -12.90
N LEU A 391 5.42 -23.97 -13.25
CA LEU A 391 6.11 -23.01 -12.39
C LEU A 391 5.83 -21.61 -12.93
N ILE A 392 5.26 -20.74 -12.11
CA ILE A 392 5.08 -19.33 -12.42
C ILE A 392 6.21 -18.57 -11.72
N LEU A 393 6.97 -17.80 -12.51
CA LEU A 393 8.01 -16.90 -12.04
C LEU A 393 7.58 -15.48 -12.38
N THR A 394 7.43 -14.63 -11.37
CA THR A 394 7.17 -13.21 -11.54
C THR A 394 8.39 -12.42 -11.10
N GLY A 395 8.76 -11.39 -11.87
CA GLY A 395 9.78 -10.40 -11.49
C GLY A 395 9.26 -8.99 -11.79
N ASN A 396 9.20 -8.14 -10.77
CA ASN A 396 8.65 -6.78 -10.85
C ASN A 396 7.27 -6.74 -11.55
N GLY A 397 6.39 -7.70 -11.21
CA GLY A 397 5.05 -7.81 -11.78
C GLY A 397 4.95 -8.51 -13.15
N HIS A 398 6.06 -8.70 -13.87
CA HIS A 398 6.05 -9.44 -15.14
C HIS A 398 6.07 -10.95 -14.91
N GLU A 399 5.11 -11.67 -15.49
CA GLU A 399 4.94 -13.12 -15.31
C GLU A 399 5.56 -13.93 -16.46
N GLU A 400 6.36 -14.94 -16.10
CA GLU A 400 6.86 -15.97 -17.01
C GLU A 400 6.42 -17.35 -16.53
N THR A 401 5.97 -18.19 -17.48
CA THR A 401 5.59 -19.57 -17.20
C THR A 401 6.68 -20.53 -17.63
N ILE A 402 7.17 -21.32 -16.67
CA ILE A 402 8.16 -22.37 -16.88
C ILE A 402 7.47 -23.74 -16.76
N TYR A 403 7.82 -24.66 -17.65
CA TYR A 403 7.27 -26.02 -17.68
C TYR A 403 8.36 -27.06 -17.34
N PRO A 404 8.64 -27.34 -16.06
CA PRO A 404 9.70 -28.28 -15.68
C PRO A 404 9.54 -29.69 -16.27
N GLY A 405 8.31 -30.09 -16.60
CA GLY A 405 7.99 -31.40 -17.13
C GLY A 405 7.85 -32.49 -16.05
N LYS A 406 7.27 -33.64 -16.43
CA LYS A 406 6.94 -34.71 -15.47
C LYS A 406 8.17 -35.40 -14.91
N GLY A 407 8.28 -35.44 -13.57
CA GLY A 407 9.31 -36.20 -12.88
C GLY A 407 10.73 -35.64 -13.05
N ILE A 408 10.85 -34.41 -13.53
CA ILE A 408 12.12 -33.70 -13.66
C ILE A 408 12.39 -32.97 -12.34
N ALA A 409 13.61 -33.16 -11.81
CA ALA A 409 14.10 -32.34 -10.71
C ALA A 409 14.46 -30.96 -11.30
N PHE A 410 13.79 -29.92 -10.82
CA PHE A 410 14.03 -28.54 -11.23
C PHE A 410 14.91 -27.87 -10.17
N SER A 411 15.99 -27.23 -10.60
CA SER A 411 16.88 -26.49 -9.69
C SER A 411 16.37 -25.07 -9.51
N TYR A 412 16.31 -24.62 -8.26
CA TYR A 412 15.96 -23.24 -7.92
C TYR A 412 17.18 -22.43 -7.49
N GLU A 413 18.38 -23.02 -7.48
CA GLU A 413 19.58 -22.36 -6.97
C GLU A 413 19.95 -21.09 -7.74
N ASP A 414 19.53 -20.96 -9.00
CA ASP A 414 19.76 -19.75 -9.81
C ASP A 414 18.97 -18.53 -9.30
N LEU A 415 17.97 -18.71 -8.43
CA LEU A 415 17.36 -17.60 -7.67
C LEU A 415 18.37 -16.89 -6.77
N GLY A 416 19.46 -17.56 -6.38
CA GLY A 416 20.53 -16.95 -5.60
C GLY A 416 21.33 -15.87 -6.36
N HIS A 417 21.12 -15.71 -7.68
CA HIS A 417 21.77 -14.66 -8.48
C HIS A 417 21.08 -13.30 -8.38
N PHE A 418 19.86 -13.22 -7.83
CA PHE A 418 19.15 -11.96 -7.63
C PHE A 418 19.59 -11.29 -6.32
N THR A 419 20.85 -10.84 -6.26
CA THR A 419 21.48 -10.36 -5.03
C THR A 419 20.88 -9.06 -4.50
N GLU A 420 20.33 -8.24 -5.39
CA GLU A 420 19.70 -6.95 -5.07
C GLU A 420 18.18 -7.06 -4.81
N ALA A 421 17.63 -8.27 -4.83
CA ALA A 421 16.21 -8.48 -4.57
C ALA A 421 15.81 -8.01 -3.16
N LYS A 422 14.68 -7.33 -3.07
CA LYS A 422 14.08 -6.83 -1.83
C LYS A 422 12.99 -7.76 -1.32
N GLU A 423 12.29 -8.45 -2.22
CA GLU A 423 11.23 -9.39 -1.85
C GLU A 423 11.39 -10.72 -2.58
N LEU A 424 11.26 -11.82 -1.81
CA LEU A 424 11.18 -13.16 -2.36
C LEU A 424 10.00 -13.91 -1.75
N ARG A 425 9.13 -14.40 -2.62
CA ARG A 425 8.06 -15.32 -2.28
C ARG A 425 8.27 -16.64 -3.04
N MET A 426 8.18 -17.75 -2.33
CA MET A 426 8.21 -19.08 -2.95
C MET A 426 7.10 -19.98 -2.42
N TRP A 427 6.30 -20.58 -3.29
CA TRP A 427 5.19 -21.46 -2.88
C TRP A 427 5.17 -22.79 -3.62
N GLY A 428 4.94 -23.87 -2.88
CA GLY A 428 4.70 -25.19 -3.44
C GLY A 428 5.94 -25.86 -4.03
N CYS A 429 7.10 -25.20 -3.99
CA CYS A 429 8.39 -25.73 -4.46
C CYS A 429 8.82 -26.91 -3.57
N GLU A 430 9.24 -28.00 -4.20
CA GLU A 430 9.69 -29.24 -3.53
C GLU A 430 11.15 -29.14 -3.07
N LEU A 431 11.47 -28.11 -2.30
CA LEU A 431 12.81 -27.80 -1.82
C LEU A 431 12.98 -28.21 -0.35
N THR A 432 14.15 -28.75 -0.04
CA THR A 432 14.59 -29.04 1.34
C THR A 432 15.74 -28.16 1.79
N ASP A 433 16.45 -27.55 0.83
CA ASP A 433 17.57 -26.65 1.03
C ASP A 433 17.28 -25.32 0.33
N TYR A 434 17.36 -24.24 1.10
CA TYR A 434 17.14 -22.86 0.68
C TYR A 434 18.41 -22.02 0.83
N SER A 435 19.58 -22.65 0.94
CA SER A 435 20.87 -21.99 1.18
C SER A 435 21.25 -20.93 0.15
N PHE A 436 20.76 -21.02 -1.09
CA PHE A 436 20.96 -19.99 -2.12
C PHE A 436 20.41 -18.62 -1.72
N ILE A 437 19.39 -18.57 -0.83
CA ILE A 437 18.81 -17.31 -0.32
C ILE A 437 19.86 -16.53 0.49
N ALA A 438 20.88 -17.19 1.04
CA ALA A 438 21.93 -16.52 1.81
C ALA A 438 22.69 -15.44 1.01
N ASN A 439 22.63 -15.49 -0.33
CA ASN A 439 23.23 -14.50 -1.22
C ASN A 439 22.38 -13.24 -1.41
N MET A 440 21.09 -13.27 -1.05
CA MET A 440 20.12 -12.20 -1.27
C MET A 440 20.05 -11.28 -0.05
N ILE A 441 21.18 -10.66 0.29
CA ILE A 441 21.40 -9.99 1.58
C ILE A 441 20.55 -8.73 1.79
N HIS A 442 19.97 -8.19 0.71
CA HIS A 442 19.10 -7.01 0.70
C HIS A 442 17.61 -7.35 0.83
N LEU A 443 17.26 -8.63 1.03
CA LEU A 443 15.88 -9.05 1.26
C LEU A 443 15.30 -8.38 2.50
N LYS A 444 14.16 -7.71 2.30
CA LYS A 444 13.31 -7.10 3.33
C LYS A 444 12.11 -7.96 3.64
N ALA A 445 11.59 -8.70 2.65
CA ALA A 445 10.48 -9.63 2.84
C ALA A 445 10.81 -11.02 2.26
N LEU A 446 10.59 -12.05 3.08
CA LEU A 446 10.77 -13.43 2.68
C LEU A 446 9.56 -14.27 3.11
N SER A 447 8.87 -14.86 2.13
CA SER A 447 7.76 -15.78 2.36
C SER A 447 8.00 -17.12 1.68
N LEU A 448 8.09 -18.18 2.48
CA LEU A 448 8.38 -19.54 2.03
C LEU A 448 7.24 -20.48 2.41
N GLY A 449 6.54 -21.00 1.39
CA GLY A 449 5.62 -22.12 1.48
C GLY A 449 6.25 -23.39 0.93
N ALA A 450 7.07 -24.05 1.75
CA ALA A 450 7.86 -25.20 1.33
C ALA A 450 7.00 -26.46 1.19
N GLY A 451 7.02 -27.08 0.00
CA GLY A 451 6.26 -28.29 -0.29
C GLY A 451 6.87 -29.58 0.28
N ALA A 452 8.19 -29.57 0.51
CA ALA A 452 8.95 -30.65 1.15
C ALA A 452 9.37 -30.27 2.58
N THR A 453 9.85 -31.24 3.34
CA THR A 453 10.34 -31.01 4.72
C THR A 453 11.65 -30.22 4.70
N VAL A 454 11.67 -29.09 5.39
CA VAL A 454 12.89 -28.29 5.62
C VAL A 454 13.44 -28.63 7.00
N GLU A 455 14.74 -28.89 7.08
CA GLU A 455 15.42 -29.26 8.32
C GLU A 455 16.39 -28.18 8.82
N ASP A 456 16.73 -27.20 7.98
CA ASP A 456 17.68 -26.13 8.29
C ASP A 456 17.19 -24.77 7.77
N ILE A 457 17.41 -23.74 8.58
CA ILE A 457 17.10 -22.33 8.29
C ILE A 457 18.30 -21.40 8.50
N GLU A 458 19.53 -21.94 8.58
CA GLU A 458 20.74 -21.16 8.85
C GLU A 458 21.03 -20.09 7.79
N PHE A 459 20.50 -20.25 6.58
CA PHE A 459 20.59 -19.26 5.50
C PHE A 459 20.00 -17.89 5.89
N LEU A 460 19.10 -17.84 6.89
CA LEU A 460 18.56 -16.58 7.41
C LEU A 460 19.62 -15.71 8.11
N SER A 461 20.75 -16.29 8.52
CA SER A 461 21.82 -15.58 9.26
C SER A 461 22.42 -14.40 8.49
N SER A 462 22.37 -14.41 7.15
CA SER A 462 22.89 -13.33 6.31
C SER A 462 21.87 -12.21 6.05
N LEU A 463 20.57 -12.44 6.28
CA LEU A 463 19.47 -11.54 5.93
C LEU A 463 19.24 -10.49 7.02
N LYS A 464 20.17 -9.52 7.11
CA LYS A 464 20.19 -8.51 8.18
C LYS A 464 19.13 -7.43 8.01
N GLU A 465 18.73 -7.16 6.77
CA GLU A 465 17.69 -6.18 6.41
C GLU A 465 16.28 -6.78 6.44
N LEU A 466 16.15 -8.06 6.84
CA LEU A 466 14.88 -8.77 6.82
C LEU A 466 13.92 -8.22 7.86
N ARG A 467 12.75 -7.80 7.40
CA ARG A 467 11.67 -7.21 8.21
C ARG A 467 10.42 -8.07 8.27
N MET A 468 10.10 -8.76 7.18
CA MET A 468 9.00 -9.71 7.12
C MET A 468 9.54 -11.10 6.85
N LEU A 469 9.20 -12.04 7.74
CA LEU A 469 9.50 -13.45 7.56
C LEU A 469 8.22 -14.28 7.73
N GLN A 470 7.90 -15.07 6.71
CA GLN A 470 6.85 -16.06 6.75
C GLN A 470 7.41 -17.44 6.38
N LEU A 471 7.36 -18.37 7.33
CA LEU A 471 7.72 -19.77 7.12
C LEU A 471 6.48 -20.63 7.30
N VAL A 472 5.97 -21.19 6.20
CA VAL A 472 4.75 -22.01 6.20
C VAL A 472 4.96 -23.37 5.54
N GLY A 473 4.22 -24.36 6.01
CA GLY A 473 4.09 -25.67 5.37
C GLY A 473 2.73 -25.81 4.69
N PRO A 474 2.55 -26.80 3.81
CA PRO A 474 1.28 -26.99 3.13
C PRO A 474 0.20 -27.33 4.15
N TYR A 475 -0.97 -26.68 4.02
CA TYR A 475 -2.21 -27.08 4.70
C TYR A 475 -2.76 -28.45 4.22
N SER A 476 -2.02 -29.16 3.36
CA SER A 476 -2.52 -30.38 2.75
C SER A 476 -2.48 -31.53 3.75
N TYR A 477 -3.68 -31.97 4.11
CA TYR A 477 -4.03 -33.17 4.86
C TYR A 477 -3.58 -34.47 4.16
N GLN A 478 -2.30 -34.60 3.78
CA GLN A 478 -1.73 -35.90 3.51
C GLN A 478 -1.36 -36.54 4.85
N GLU A 479 -2.17 -37.51 5.26
CA GLU A 479 -1.99 -38.28 6.48
C GLU A 479 -0.54 -38.80 6.60
N GLY A 480 0.22 -38.24 7.56
CA GLY A 480 1.31 -38.96 8.24
C GLY A 480 2.75 -38.47 8.07
N ALA A 481 3.07 -37.49 7.20
CA ALA A 481 4.44 -36.99 7.04
C ALA A 481 4.54 -35.46 7.25
N PRO A 482 5.48 -34.96 8.08
CA PRO A 482 5.66 -33.52 8.28
C PRO A 482 6.24 -32.91 7.00
N ALA A 483 5.62 -31.85 6.49
CA ALA A 483 6.11 -31.08 5.34
C ALA A 483 6.37 -29.62 5.75
N GLY A 484 7.05 -28.87 4.89
CA GLY A 484 7.48 -27.50 5.17
C GLY A 484 8.37 -27.42 6.40
N PHE A 485 8.14 -26.40 7.23
CA PHE A 485 8.99 -26.08 8.38
C PHE A 485 8.57 -26.77 9.69
N LEU A 486 7.67 -27.77 9.64
CA LEU A 486 7.11 -28.41 10.82
C LEU A 486 8.13 -29.14 11.71
N LYS A 487 9.33 -29.45 11.20
CA LYS A 487 10.42 -30.08 11.96
C LYS A 487 11.39 -29.08 12.60
N ILE A 488 11.32 -27.80 12.24
CA ILE A 488 12.20 -26.78 12.80
C ILE A 488 11.87 -26.61 14.28
N SER A 489 12.91 -26.69 15.12
CA SER A 489 12.83 -26.54 16.58
C SER A 489 13.81 -25.51 17.13
N ASP A 490 14.89 -25.23 16.39
CA ASP A 490 15.83 -24.17 16.68
C ASP A 490 15.60 -23.00 15.72
N VAL A 491 15.30 -21.84 16.30
CA VAL A 491 15.12 -20.56 15.57
C VAL A 491 16.08 -19.49 16.09
N SER A 492 17.15 -19.89 16.77
CA SER A 492 18.15 -18.96 17.32
C SER A 492 18.82 -18.11 16.24
N VAL A 493 18.91 -18.61 15.00
CA VAL A 493 19.40 -17.87 13.83
C VAL A 493 18.69 -16.54 13.61
N LEU A 494 17.40 -16.44 13.98
CA LEU A 494 16.59 -15.22 13.82
C LEU A 494 17.15 -14.05 14.64
N ALA A 495 18.01 -14.30 15.64
CA ALA A 495 18.70 -13.24 16.38
C ALA A 495 19.63 -12.37 15.50
N ASN A 496 19.96 -12.84 14.29
CA ASN A 496 20.73 -12.07 13.30
C ASN A 496 19.84 -11.12 12.47
N CYS A 497 18.53 -11.34 12.41
CA CYS A 497 17.55 -10.54 11.67
C CYS A 497 16.96 -9.46 12.59
N GLN A 498 17.78 -8.51 13.02
CA GLN A 498 17.42 -7.53 14.07
C GLN A 498 16.37 -6.51 13.60
N GLU A 499 16.16 -6.39 12.30
CA GLU A 499 15.15 -5.52 11.72
C GLU A 499 13.75 -6.16 11.64
N LEU A 500 13.58 -7.42 12.06
CA LEU A 500 12.28 -8.11 12.00
C LEU A 500 11.15 -7.32 12.67
N ARG A 501 10.06 -7.14 11.92
CA ARG A 501 8.81 -6.46 12.33
C ARG A 501 7.60 -7.37 12.25
N TYR A 502 7.56 -8.26 11.27
CA TYR A 502 6.43 -9.14 11.00
C TYR A 502 6.94 -10.58 10.90
N LEU A 503 6.42 -11.44 11.77
CA LEU A 503 6.90 -12.80 11.88
C LEU A 503 5.73 -13.78 11.87
N TYR A 504 5.68 -14.66 10.87
CA TYR A 504 4.74 -15.78 10.81
C TYR A 504 5.52 -17.09 10.78
N LEU A 505 5.33 -17.93 11.79
CA LEU A 505 6.02 -19.21 11.89
C LEU A 505 5.04 -20.37 12.04
N CYS A 506 5.07 -21.30 11.09
CA CYS A 506 4.46 -22.62 11.20
C CYS A 506 5.52 -23.64 11.67
N THR A 507 5.99 -23.47 12.92
CA THR A 507 7.11 -24.23 13.51
C THR A 507 6.71 -24.74 14.91
N PRO A 508 5.82 -25.76 15.01
CA PRO A 508 5.21 -26.15 16.27
C PRO A 508 6.17 -26.79 17.29
N LEU A 509 7.41 -27.11 16.90
CA LEU A 509 8.42 -27.72 17.78
C LEU A 509 9.34 -26.70 18.45
N VAL A 510 9.18 -25.41 18.16
CA VAL A 510 9.97 -24.33 18.78
C VAL A 510 9.54 -24.15 20.23
N THR A 511 10.51 -24.19 21.13
CA THR A 511 10.28 -24.00 22.58
C THR A 511 11.14 -22.89 23.18
N ASP A 512 12.23 -22.50 22.51
CA ASP A 512 13.07 -21.38 22.93
C ASP A 512 12.86 -20.17 22.00
N PHE A 513 12.33 -19.09 22.58
CA PHE A 513 12.12 -17.81 21.90
C PHE A 513 13.13 -16.74 22.35
N SER A 514 14.29 -17.15 22.88
CA SER A 514 15.32 -16.23 23.38
C SER A 514 15.84 -15.24 22.33
N PHE A 515 15.73 -15.56 21.04
CA PHE A 515 16.08 -14.67 19.93
C PHE A 515 15.30 -13.35 19.95
N LEU A 516 14.11 -13.31 20.53
CA LEU A 516 13.27 -12.10 20.62
C LEU A 516 13.97 -10.94 21.34
N LYS A 517 14.95 -11.24 22.20
CA LYS A 517 15.81 -10.22 22.83
C LYS A 517 16.59 -9.37 21.82
N SER A 518 16.85 -9.91 20.64
CA SER A 518 17.55 -9.25 19.54
C SER A 518 16.62 -8.61 18.51
N CYS A 519 15.30 -8.86 18.59
CA CYS A 519 14.29 -8.38 17.62
C CYS A 519 13.20 -7.55 18.32
N PRO A 520 13.54 -6.43 18.98
CA PRO A 520 12.57 -5.63 19.76
C PRO A 520 11.54 -4.88 18.89
N GLU A 521 11.76 -4.80 17.58
CA GLU A 521 10.92 -4.10 16.61
C GLU A 521 9.73 -4.92 16.10
N ILE A 522 9.59 -6.18 16.55
CA ILE A 522 8.47 -7.04 16.15
C ILE A 522 7.15 -6.39 16.57
N CYS A 523 6.39 -5.99 15.54
CA CYS A 523 5.05 -5.42 15.62
C CYS A 523 3.97 -6.51 15.53
N THR A 524 4.25 -7.56 14.76
CA THR A 524 3.29 -8.64 14.52
C THR A 524 3.98 -9.98 14.64
N MET A 525 3.39 -10.89 15.41
CA MET A 525 3.86 -12.26 15.52
C MET A 525 2.69 -13.23 15.47
N ASN A 526 2.73 -14.13 14.49
CA ASN A 526 1.81 -15.25 14.35
C ASN A 526 2.57 -16.57 14.53
N LEU A 527 2.11 -17.38 15.49
CA LEU A 527 2.57 -18.75 15.67
C LEU A 527 1.42 -19.69 15.32
N SER A 528 1.67 -20.61 14.40
CA SER A 528 0.67 -21.55 13.93
C SER A 528 1.26 -22.94 13.70
N GLY A 529 0.41 -23.87 13.25
CA GLY A 529 0.75 -25.26 13.01
C GLY A 529 0.38 -26.13 14.20
N GLU A 530 -0.41 -27.17 13.94
CA GLU A 530 -0.62 -28.28 14.87
C GLU A 530 0.11 -29.50 14.35
N TRP A 531 0.96 -30.10 15.19
CA TRP A 531 1.65 -31.33 14.84
C TRP A 531 1.77 -32.24 16.07
N LYS A 532 1.27 -33.47 15.96
CA LYS A 532 1.47 -34.57 16.91
C LYS A 532 1.05 -34.36 18.38
N GLY A 533 0.18 -33.40 18.71
CA GLY A 533 -0.26 -33.19 20.10
C GLY A 533 0.89 -32.78 21.03
N GLU A 534 1.96 -32.21 20.47
CA GLU A 534 3.06 -31.60 21.20
C GLU A 534 2.56 -30.38 21.99
N GLU A 535 3.21 -30.08 23.11
CA GLU A 535 2.86 -28.92 23.93
C GLU A 535 3.27 -27.63 23.22
N GLN A 536 2.28 -26.79 22.92
CA GLN A 536 2.49 -25.47 22.33
C GLN A 536 3.08 -24.52 23.38
N VAL A 537 4.29 -24.02 23.12
CA VAL A 537 4.95 -23.01 23.96
C VAL A 537 4.77 -21.65 23.31
N ILE A 538 4.40 -20.66 24.12
CA ILE A 538 4.32 -19.26 23.69
C ILE A 538 5.52 -18.47 24.24
N PRO A 539 5.99 -17.43 23.51
CA PRO A 539 7.06 -16.57 23.99
C PRO A 539 6.65 -15.76 25.22
N ASP A 540 7.65 -15.31 25.98
CA ASP A 540 7.46 -14.28 26.99
C ASP A 540 7.05 -12.96 26.31
N LEU A 541 5.85 -12.48 26.66
CA LEU A 541 5.27 -11.26 26.07
C LEU A 541 6.05 -10.00 26.44
N GLU A 542 6.86 -10.02 27.51
CA GLU A 542 7.74 -8.89 27.87
C GLU A 542 8.88 -8.69 26.85
N LEU A 543 9.23 -9.71 26.08
CA LEU A 543 10.22 -9.63 25.00
C LEU A 543 9.66 -8.96 23.72
N LEU A 544 8.36 -8.64 23.71
CA LEU A 544 7.65 -8.07 22.57
C LEU A 544 7.04 -6.70 22.94
N PRO A 545 7.87 -5.69 23.27
CA PRO A 545 7.39 -4.41 23.77
C PRO A 545 6.63 -3.59 22.73
N LYS A 546 6.95 -3.77 21.43
CA LYS A 546 6.33 -3.06 20.30
C LYS A 546 5.25 -3.86 19.58
N ALA A 547 5.01 -5.11 20.00
CA ALA A 547 4.00 -5.92 19.34
C ALA A 547 2.62 -5.29 19.51
N ARG A 548 1.85 -5.28 18.42
CA ARG A 548 0.47 -4.79 18.31
C ARG A 548 -0.48 -5.95 18.03
N PHE A 549 0.01 -6.96 17.30
CA PHE A 549 -0.77 -8.11 16.87
C PHE A 549 -0.04 -9.40 17.26
N LEU A 550 -0.59 -10.13 18.23
CA LEU A 550 -0.07 -11.41 18.67
C LEU A 550 -1.17 -12.46 18.59
N ASP A 551 -0.99 -13.42 17.69
CA ASP A 551 -1.87 -14.57 17.52
C ASP A 551 -1.04 -15.85 17.60
N PHE A 552 -1.22 -16.62 18.68
CA PHE A 552 -0.51 -17.87 18.87
C PHE A 552 -1.50 -19.01 18.98
N TYR A 553 -1.44 -19.92 18.01
CA TYR A 553 -2.22 -21.15 17.97
C TYR A 553 -3.73 -20.87 18.12
N GLU A 554 -4.24 -20.00 17.25
CA GLU A 554 -5.65 -19.58 17.18
C GLU A 554 -6.14 -18.82 18.43
N LYS A 555 -5.22 -18.27 19.22
CA LYS A 555 -5.52 -17.44 20.38
C LYS A 555 -4.88 -16.08 20.23
N ASN A 556 -5.71 -15.05 20.30
CA ASN A 556 -5.25 -13.68 20.32
C ASN A 556 -4.75 -13.27 21.73
N TYR A 557 -3.52 -12.78 21.80
CA TYR A 557 -2.87 -12.28 23.03
C TYR A 557 -2.73 -10.76 23.04
N ARG A 558 -2.66 -10.14 21.86
CA ARG A 558 -2.61 -8.68 21.69
C ARG A 558 -3.23 -8.29 20.35
N PHE A 559 -4.04 -7.24 20.38
CA PHE A 559 -4.76 -6.74 19.21
C PHE A 559 -5.06 -5.25 19.41
N GLU A 560 -4.01 -4.45 19.25
CA GLU A 560 -3.95 -3.00 19.49
C GLU A 560 -4.49 -2.51 20.88
N PRO A 561 -4.11 -1.32 21.36
CA PRO A 561 -3.12 -0.38 20.83
C PRO A 561 -1.69 -0.73 21.24
#